data_AF-A0A951C482-F1
#
_entry.id   AF-A0A951C482-F1
#
_cell.length_a   1.000
_cell.length_b   1.000
_cell.length_c   1.000
_cell.angle_alpha   90.00
_cell.angle_beta   90.00
_cell.angle_gamma   90.00
#
_symmetry.space_group_name_H-M   'P 1'
#
loop_
_entity.id
_entity.type
_entity.pdbx_description
1 polymer ?
#
loop_
_entity_poly.entity_id
_entity_poly.type
_entity_poly.pdbx_seq_one_letter_code
_entity_poly.pdbx_strand_id
1 'polypeptide(L)'
;MSDPIAWDLAERVAVRVAGREPFADSYHYASLQPDFDELTAEAEELVEAETGLRSLAGPARARVTDRAGWVRANIASFQRLLRPVTDKLGSRLAGAPIAPMRALAGAELGTLLGWMSTRVLGQYDLLLVEDEKPEEQDIVYYVGPNVLALEKRFAFPPREFRLWLALHEVTHRAQFTGIPWMRDHFRSLVEGTLQSVDPDPKRLLDALRRAVDELRAGRNPLDEGGLIALLASPEQHAVLLKVQGLMSLLEGHGDVTMDRAGAARIPSAERFSRVLRDRRNNTNGVARLVQKLVGLEAKLKQYEMGERFIEAVEADGGTALLEQAWRGPEWLPTLAEIREPDVWMARVREAAPAAR
;
A
#
# COMPACT_ATOMS: atom_id res chain seq x y z
N MET A 1 16.86 10.64 -24.23
CA MET A 1 17.69 9.69 -23.44
C MET A 1 16.92 8.39 -23.36
N SER A 2 17.55 7.23 -23.53
CA SER A 2 16.86 5.94 -23.49
C SER A 2 16.54 5.58 -22.04
N ASP A 3 15.27 5.54 -21.68
CA ASP A 3 14.80 5.01 -20.40
C ASP A 3 15.36 3.59 -20.19
N PRO A 4 15.90 3.23 -19.01
CA PRO A 4 16.37 1.89 -18.70
C PRO A 4 15.25 0.83 -18.60
N ILE A 5 13.98 1.20 -18.67
CA ILE A 5 12.83 0.27 -18.66
C ILE A 5 12.03 0.38 -19.97
N ALA A 6 11.69 -0.78 -20.57
CA ALA A 6 10.80 -0.83 -21.73
C ALA A 6 9.32 -0.81 -21.27
N TRP A 7 8.80 0.38 -20.96
CA TRP A 7 7.45 0.54 -20.42
C TRP A 7 6.33 -0.01 -21.31
N ASP A 8 6.41 0.16 -22.62
CA ASP A 8 5.41 -0.42 -23.54
C ASP A 8 5.42 -1.96 -23.50
N LEU A 9 6.60 -2.56 -23.30
CA LEU A 9 6.72 -4.00 -23.11
C LEU A 9 6.16 -4.41 -21.75
N ALA A 10 6.42 -3.63 -20.70
CA ALA A 10 5.86 -3.85 -19.37
C ALA A 10 4.33 -3.86 -19.41
N GLU A 11 3.68 -2.90 -20.08
CA GLU A 11 2.23 -2.88 -20.25
C GLU A 11 1.72 -4.12 -20.98
N ARG A 12 2.31 -4.45 -22.14
CA ARG A 12 1.89 -5.62 -22.92
C ARG A 12 2.04 -6.94 -22.16
N VAL A 13 3.10 -7.09 -21.37
CA VAL A 13 3.32 -8.27 -20.53
C VAL A 13 2.32 -8.26 -19.37
N ALA A 14 2.13 -7.12 -18.69
CA ALA A 14 1.20 -6.99 -17.57
C ALA A 14 -0.24 -7.32 -17.96
N VAL A 15 -0.75 -6.74 -19.05
CA VAL A 15 -2.10 -7.02 -19.56
C VAL A 15 -2.26 -8.50 -19.92
N ARG A 16 -1.20 -9.13 -20.46
CA ARG A 16 -1.22 -10.56 -20.79
C ARG A 16 -1.24 -11.44 -19.54
N VAL A 17 -0.44 -11.12 -18.53
CA VAL A 17 -0.40 -11.86 -17.26
C VAL A 17 -1.65 -11.63 -16.43
N ALA A 18 -2.23 -10.43 -16.45
CA ALA A 18 -3.51 -10.11 -15.82
C ALA A 18 -4.65 -11.03 -16.29
N GLY A 19 -4.54 -11.49 -17.55
CA GLY A 19 -5.48 -12.38 -18.19
C GLY A 19 -6.83 -11.73 -18.44
N ARG A 20 -7.73 -12.47 -19.10
CA ARG A 20 -9.14 -12.10 -19.20
C ARG A 20 -9.89 -12.72 -18.03
N GLU A 21 -10.88 -12.02 -17.53
CA GLU A 21 -11.75 -12.49 -16.46
C GLU A 21 -13.18 -12.61 -17.04
N PRO A 22 -13.80 -13.80 -17.02
CA PRO A 22 -15.10 -14.04 -17.66
C PRO A 22 -16.26 -13.16 -17.17
N PHE A 23 -16.24 -12.70 -15.93
CA PHE A 23 -17.26 -11.81 -15.37
C PHE A 23 -17.09 -10.35 -15.79
N ALA A 24 -15.94 -9.93 -16.32
CA ALA A 24 -15.76 -8.57 -16.85
C ALA A 24 -16.75 -8.24 -18.00
N ASP A 25 -17.15 -9.26 -18.76
CA ASP A 25 -18.12 -9.14 -19.86
C ASP A 25 -19.57 -9.46 -19.42
N SER A 26 -19.81 -9.63 -18.11
CA SER A 26 -21.13 -10.01 -17.57
C SER A 26 -22.01 -8.81 -17.21
N TYR A 27 -23.34 -8.98 -17.22
CA TYR A 27 -24.27 -7.93 -16.77
C TYR A 27 -24.05 -7.52 -15.30
N HIS A 28 -23.47 -8.40 -14.47
CA HIS A 28 -23.11 -8.08 -13.10
C HIS A 28 -22.02 -7.00 -13.03
N TYR A 29 -21.14 -6.91 -14.02
CA TYR A 29 -20.10 -5.89 -14.07
C TYR A 29 -20.69 -4.48 -14.24
N ALA A 30 -21.71 -4.34 -15.09
CA ALA A 30 -22.38 -3.05 -15.31
C ALA A 30 -23.06 -2.52 -14.04
N SER A 31 -23.46 -3.39 -13.11
CA SER A 31 -24.02 -2.98 -11.82
C SER A 31 -22.98 -2.48 -10.81
N LEU A 32 -21.70 -2.76 -11.02
CA LEU A 32 -20.68 -2.42 -10.01
C LEU A 32 -20.47 -0.91 -9.86
N GLN A 33 -20.43 -0.17 -10.97
CA GLN A 33 -20.16 1.28 -10.91
C GLN A 33 -21.22 2.03 -10.11
N PRO A 34 -22.54 1.92 -10.40
CA PRO A 34 -23.55 2.61 -9.61
C PRO A 34 -23.57 2.16 -8.14
N ASP A 35 -23.35 0.87 -7.87
CA ASP A 35 -23.26 0.36 -6.50
C ASP A 35 -22.07 0.97 -5.75
N PHE A 36 -20.89 1.04 -6.36
CA PHE A 36 -19.73 1.65 -5.72
C PHE A 36 -19.83 3.17 -5.63
N ASP A 37 -20.51 3.86 -6.55
CA ASP A 37 -20.80 5.29 -6.42
C ASP A 37 -21.65 5.55 -5.16
N GLU A 38 -22.72 4.78 -4.96
CA GLU A 38 -23.58 4.85 -3.77
C GLU A 38 -22.81 4.48 -2.49
N LEU A 39 -22.16 3.32 -2.47
CA LEU A 39 -21.53 2.78 -1.27
C LEU A 39 -20.25 3.52 -0.87
N THR A 40 -19.56 4.15 -1.82
CA THR A 40 -18.41 5.02 -1.50
C THR A 40 -18.86 6.31 -0.84
N ALA A 41 -19.99 6.88 -1.26
CA ALA A 41 -20.60 8.03 -0.57
C ALA A 41 -21.10 7.63 0.83
N GLU A 42 -21.79 6.49 0.95
CA GLU A 42 -22.22 5.95 2.26
C GLU A 42 -21.01 5.71 3.19
N ALA A 43 -19.92 5.14 2.67
CA ALA A 43 -18.70 4.92 3.44
C ALA A 43 -18.04 6.23 3.89
N GLU A 44 -18.07 7.29 3.07
CA GLU A 44 -17.53 8.61 3.46
C GLU A 44 -18.29 9.20 4.65
N GLU A 45 -19.62 9.11 4.66
CA GLU A 45 -20.44 9.57 5.79
C GLU A 45 -20.16 8.76 7.06
N LEU A 46 -20.05 7.43 6.94
CA LEU A 46 -19.78 6.54 8.07
C LEU A 46 -18.38 6.77 8.67
N VAL A 47 -17.36 6.95 7.83
CA VAL A 47 -15.99 7.24 8.26
C VAL A 47 -15.89 8.61 8.91
N GLU A 48 -16.53 9.64 8.32
CA GLU A 48 -16.56 10.98 8.92
C GLU A 48 -17.25 10.96 10.29
N ALA A 49 -18.35 10.23 10.43
CA ALA A 49 -19.07 10.10 11.70
C ALA A 49 -18.25 9.38 12.79
N GLU A 50 -17.49 8.35 12.42
CA GLU A 50 -16.67 7.58 13.37
C GLU A 50 -15.39 8.31 13.77
N THR A 51 -14.72 8.95 12.81
CA THR A 51 -13.34 9.46 13.01
C THR A 51 -13.26 10.97 13.15
N GLY A 52 -14.28 11.71 12.71
CA GLY A 52 -14.22 13.16 12.51
C GLY A 52 -13.30 13.62 11.37
N LEU A 53 -12.63 12.69 10.66
CA LEU A 53 -11.74 13.02 9.55
C LEU A 53 -12.55 13.31 8.30
N ARG A 54 -12.62 14.59 7.93
CA ARG A 54 -13.22 15.03 6.68
C ARG A 54 -12.16 15.29 5.62
N SER A 55 -12.38 14.76 4.41
CA SER A 55 -11.48 15.01 3.28
C SER A 55 -11.45 16.50 2.89
N LEU A 56 -10.24 17.06 2.80
CA LEU A 56 -10.04 18.42 2.29
C LEU A 56 -10.02 18.49 0.74
N ALA A 57 -10.08 17.34 0.07
CA ALA A 57 -10.00 17.23 -1.38
C ALA A 57 -11.37 17.05 -2.08
N GLY A 58 -12.46 17.28 -1.35
CA GLY A 58 -13.84 17.12 -1.85
C GLY A 58 -14.40 15.72 -1.56
N PRO A 59 -15.57 15.37 -2.14
CA PRO A 59 -16.23 14.09 -1.88
C PRO A 59 -15.48 12.92 -2.51
N ALA A 60 -15.62 11.73 -1.92
CA ALA A 60 -15.07 10.50 -2.43
C ALA A 60 -15.75 10.09 -3.75
N ARG A 61 -14.96 9.65 -4.72
CA ARG A 61 -15.45 9.28 -6.06
C ARG A 61 -15.00 7.88 -6.42
N ALA A 62 -15.96 7.00 -6.71
CA ALA A 62 -15.66 5.63 -7.08
C ALA A 62 -15.28 5.50 -8.56
N ARG A 63 -14.37 4.58 -8.86
CA ARG A 63 -14.10 4.13 -10.22
C ARG A 63 -13.93 2.63 -10.28
N VAL A 64 -14.84 1.96 -10.96
CA VAL A 64 -14.71 0.55 -11.27
C VAL A 64 -13.84 0.40 -12.51
N THR A 65 -12.81 -0.44 -12.40
CA THR A 65 -11.86 -0.73 -13.48
C THR A 65 -11.65 -2.22 -13.63
N ASP A 66 -11.27 -2.65 -14.84
CA ASP A 66 -10.83 -4.01 -15.08
C ASP A 66 -9.32 -4.14 -14.77
N ARG A 67 -8.79 -5.36 -14.87
CA ARG A 67 -7.37 -5.58 -14.54
C ARG A 67 -6.43 -4.83 -15.49
N ALA A 68 -6.81 -4.70 -16.76
CA ALA A 68 -6.02 -3.98 -17.75
C ALA A 68 -6.03 -2.47 -17.48
N GLY A 69 -7.17 -1.90 -17.14
CA GLY A 69 -7.31 -0.51 -16.71
C GLY A 69 -6.50 -0.22 -15.45
N TRP A 70 -6.55 -1.10 -14.44
CA TRP A 70 -5.70 -1.00 -13.25
C TRP A 70 -4.20 -1.01 -13.60
N VAL A 71 -3.77 -1.92 -14.49
CA VAL A 71 -2.38 -1.99 -14.96
C VAL A 71 -1.93 -0.69 -15.61
N ARG A 72 -2.73 -0.12 -16.52
CA ARG A 72 -2.37 1.13 -17.22
C ARG A 72 -2.25 2.31 -16.25
N ALA A 73 -3.20 2.44 -15.34
CA ALA A 73 -3.17 3.48 -14.30
C ALA A 73 -1.90 3.36 -13.43
N ASN A 74 -1.56 2.15 -12.99
CA ASN A 74 -0.40 1.93 -12.13
C ASN A 74 0.93 2.08 -12.88
N ILE A 75 1.03 1.72 -14.16
CA ILE A 75 2.27 1.94 -14.94
C ILE A 75 2.69 3.40 -14.94
N ALA A 76 1.73 4.33 -15.12
CA ALA A 76 2.01 5.76 -15.07
C ALA A 76 2.54 6.21 -13.69
N SER A 77 2.01 5.64 -12.59
CA SER A 77 2.53 5.87 -11.23
C SER A 77 3.94 5.33 -11.05
N PHE A 78 4.20 4.09 -11.47
CA PHE A 78 5.53 3.47 -11.37
C PHE A 78 6.58 4.21 -12.21
N GLN A 79 6.21 4.70 -13.39
CA GLN A 79 7.08 5.55 -14.22
C GLN A 79 7.55 6.80 -13.48
N ARG A 80 6.63 7.49 -12.79
CA ARG A 80 6.94 8.70 -12.03
C ARG A 80 7.78 8.38 -10.80
N LEU A 81 7.36 7.37 -10.04
CA LEU A 81 8.03 6.94 -8.83
C LEU A 81 9.48 6.52 -9.10
N LEU A 82 9.71 5.75 -10.18
CA LEU A 82 11.03 5.27 -10.53
C LEU A 82 11.88 6.29 -11.28
N ARG A 83 11.30 7.42 -11.74
CA ARG A 83 12.01 8.45 -12.53
C ARG A 83 13.37 8.86 -11.93
N PRO A 84 13.50 9.18 -10.63
CA PRO A 84 14.78 9.57 -10.05
C PRO A 84 15.85 8.46 -10.14
N VAL A 85 15.43 7.20 -10.06
CA VAL A 85 16.31 6.03 -10.18
C VAL A 85 16.66 5.79 -11.64
N THR A 86 15.67 5.82 -12.53
CA THR A 86 15.86 5.60 -13.97
C THR A 86 16.72 6.68 -14.61
N ASP A 87 16.63 7.93 -14.16
CA ASP A 87 17.47 9.04 -14.66
C ASP A 87 18.94 8.88 -14.23
N LYS A 88 19.18 8.48 -12.98
CA LYS A 88 20.53 8.13 -12.47
C LYS A 88 21.12 6.94 -13.23
N LEU A 89 20.34 5.90 -13.51
CA LEU A 89 20.81 4.76 -14.32
C LEU A 89 21.04 5.17 -15.78
N GLY A 90 20.11 5.89 -16.40
CA GLY A 90 20.17 6.28 -17.80
C GLY A 90 21.39 7.15 -18.12
N SER A 91 21.76 8.04 -17.21
CA SER A 91 23.00 8.83 -17.30
C SER A 91 24.26 7.97 -17.17
N ARG A 92 24.31 7.01 -16.23
CA ARG A 92 25.46 6.09 -16.05
C ARG A 92 25.62 5.08 -17.19
N LEU A 93 24.52 4.72 -17.86
CA LEU A 93 24.47 3.73 -18.93
C LEU A 93 24.56 4.35 -20.34
N ALA A 94 24.77 5.67 -20.43
CA ALA A 94 24.87 6.38 -21.70
C ALA A 94 25.98 5.78 -22.59
N GLY A 95 25.61 5.24 -23.75
CA GLY A 95 26.55 4.67 -24.72
C GLY A 95 26.71 3.14 -24.68
N ALA A 96 26.12 2.42 -23.73
CA ALA A 96 26.13 0.96 -23.68
C ALA A 96 24.91 0.32 -24.41
N PRO A 97 25.05 -0.86 -25.03
CA PRO A 97 23.92 -1.57 -25.65
C PRO A 97 22.99 -2.19 -24.59
N ILE A 98 22.14 -1.36 -23.98
CA ILE A 98 21.24 -1.75 -22.88
C ILE A 98 19.88 -2.31 -23.34
N ALA A 99 19.64 -2.47 -24.65
CA ALA A 99 18.35 -2.90 -25.16
C ALA A 99 17.84 -4.25 -24.60
N PRO A 100 18.68 -5.31 -24.47
CA PRO A 100 18.25 -6.56 -23.85
C PRO A 100 17.91 -6.41 -22.36
N MET A 101 18.72 -5.65 -21.62
CA MET A 101 18.51 -5.38 -20.19
C MET A 101 17.21 -4.60 -19.96
N ARG A 102 16.96 -3.60 -20.80
CA ARG A 102 15.74 -2.80 -20.78
C ARG A 102 14.48 -3.62 -21.06
N ALA A 103 14.56 -4.52 -22.03
CA ALA A 103 13.46 -5.43 -22.34
C ALA A 103 13.19 -6.40 -21.19
N LEU A 104 14.24 -6.95 -20.57
CA LEU A 104 14.12 -7.82 -19.39
C LEU A 104 13.46 -7.08 -18.22
N ALA A 105 13.97 -5.90 -17.86
CA ALA A 105 13.40 -5.08 -16.79
C ALA A 105 11.93 -4.73 -17.03
N GLY A 106 11.59 -4.37 -18.28
CA GLY A 106 10.20 -4.14 -18.67
C GLY A 106 9.33 -5.39 -18.53
N ALA A 107 9.81 -6.56 -18.95
CA ALA A 107 9.07 -7.82 -18.85
C ALA A 107 8.87 -8.27 -17.39
N GLU A 108 9.88 -8.12 -16.53
CA GLU A 108 9.80 -8.43 -15.09
C GLU A 108 8.79 -7.53 -14.39
N LEU A 109 8.88 -6.21 -14.60
CA LEU A 109 7.93 -5.25 -14.05
C LEU A 109 6.51 -5.52 -14.56
N GLY A 110 6.37 -5.80 -15.86
CA GLY A 110 5.10 -6.16 -16.46
C GLY A 110 4.50 -7.41 -15.82
N THR A 111 5.30 -8.46 -15.64
CA THR A 111 4.86 -9.71 -15.00
C THR A 111 4.37 -9.47 -13.57
N LEU A 112 5.12 -8.67 -12.80
CA LEU A 112 4.76 -8.29 -11.45
C LEU A 112 3.42 -7.54 -11.41
N LEU A 113 3.27 -6.48 -12.20
CA LEU A 113 2.05 -5.68 -12.26
C LEU A 113 0.84 -6.49 -12.73
N GLY A 114 1.02 -7.32 -13.77
CA GLY A 114 -0.03 -8.22 -14.24
C GLY A 114 -0.49 -9.19 -13.16
N TRP A 115 0.44 -9.79 -12.42
CA TRP A 115 0.10 -10.65 -11.29
C TRP A 115 -0.61 -9.89 -10.16
N MET A 116 -0.13 -8.70 -9.78
CA MET A 116 -0.75 -7.85 -8.75
C MET A 116 -2.19 -7.49 -9.11
N SER A 117 -2.46 -7.16 -10.38
CA SER A 117 -3.80 -6.79 -10.87
C SER A 117 -4.85 -7.87 -10.63
N THR A 118 -4.47 -9.15 -10.47
CA THR A 118 -5.39 -10.27 -10.18
C THR A 118 -5.77 -10.39 -8.70
N ARG A 119 -5.14 -9.59 -7.84
CA ARG A 119 -5.24 -9.72 -6.38
C ARG A 119 -5.77 -8.49 -5.68
N VAL A 120 -5.53 -7.30 -6.25
CA VAL A 120 -6.04 -6.02 -5.75
C VAL A 120 -7.57 -5.98 -5.88
N LEU A 121 -8.26 -5.45 -4.87
CA LEU A 121 -9.72 -5.36 -4.81
C LEU A 121 -10.19 -3.92 -4.86
N GLY A 122 -9.66 -3.11 -3.95
CA GLY A 122 -9.71 -1.66 -3.96
C GLY A 122 -8.29 -1.10 -3.94
N GLN A 123 -8.14 0.13 -4.39
CA GLN A 123 -6.92 0.91 -4.21
C GLN A 123 -7.27 2.39 -4.15
N TYR A 124 -7.05 2.99 -2.99
CA TYR A 124 -6.82 4.42 -2.90
C TYR A 124 -5.41 4.74 -3.39
N ASP A 125 -5.32 5.40 -4.55
CA ASP A 125 -4.04 5.65 -5.19
C ASP A 125 -3.45 7.00 -4.78
N LEU A 126 -2.61 6.95 -3.74
CA LEU A 126 -1.83 8.07 -3.23
C LEU A 126 -0.74 8.56 -4.19
N LEU A 127 -0.30 7.71 -5.11
CA LEU A 127 0.81 7.98 -6.03
C LEU A 127 0.32 8.53 -7.38
N LEU A 128 -1.00 8.49 -7.63
CA LEU A 128 -1.64 9.00 -8.83
C LEU A 128 -1.91 10.52 -8.82
N VAL A 129 -1.35 11.29 -7.89
CA VAL A 129 -1.62 12.74 -7.84
C VAL A 129 -0.83 13.47 -8.93
N GLU A 130 -1.51 13.82 -10.02
CA GLU A 130 -1.09 14.85 -10.96
C GLU A 130 -1.44 16.23 -10.37
N ASP A 131 -0.47 17.14 -10.27
CA ASP A 131 -0.76 18.58 -10.09
C ASP A 131 -1.51 19.15 -11.32
N GLU A 132 -1.52 18.43 -12.44
CA GLU A 132 -2.04 18.87 -13.74
C GLU A 132 -3.52 18.52 -13.98
N LYS A 133 -4.15 17.63 -13.18
CA LYS A 133 -5.57 17.27 -13.32
C LYS A 133 -6.29 17.03 -11.98
N PRO A 134 -6.74 18.09 -11.30
CA PRO A 134 -7.52 18.01 -10.06
C PRO A 134 -8.74 17.08 -10.15
N GLU A 135 -9.38 17.02 -11.31
CA GLU A 135 -10.55 16.18 -11.56
C GLU A 135 -10.26 14.68 -11.60
N GLU A 136 -9.01 14.25 -11.78
CA GLU A 136 -8.59 12.85 -11.72
C GLU A 136 -8.01 12.48 -10.34
N GLN A 137 -7.92 13.43 -9.41
CA GLN A 137 -7.43 13.21 -8.05
C GLN A 137 -8.45 12.49 -7.16
N ASP A 138 -7.98 11.75 -6.16
CA ASP A 138 -8.80 11.22 -5.07
C ASP A 138 -9.94 10.28 -5.47
N ILE A 139 -9.69 9.55 -6.55
CA ILE A 139 -10.52 8.45 -7.01
C ILE A 139 -10.21 7.20 -6.18
N VAL A 140 -11.27 6.57 -5.68
CA VAL A 140 -11.22 5.24 -5.07
C VAL A 140 -11.44 4.21 -6.17
N TYR A 141 -10.39 3.47 -6.53
CA TYR A 141 -10.47 2.47 -7.59
C TYR A 141 -10.92 1.12 -7.03
N TYR A 142 -11.82 0.44 -7.76
CA TYR A 142 -12.23 -0.93 -7.46
C TYR A 142 -11.99 -1.83 -8.67
N VAL A 143 -11.26 -2.93 -8.48
CA VAL A 143 -10.97 -3.90 -9.55
C VAL A 143 -12.14 -4.86 -9.68
N GLY A 144 -13.15 -4.44 -10.43
CA GLY A 144 -14.46 -5.08 -10.52
C GLY A 144 -14.44 -6.59 -10.77
N PRO A 145 -13.60 -7.14 -11.68
CA PRO A 145 -13.59 -8.57 -11.93
C PRO A 145 -13.11 -9.38 -10.72
N ASN A 146 -12.21 -8.82 -9.91
CA ASN A 146 -11.72 -9.49 -8.71
C ASN A 146 -12.75 -9.46 -7.58
N VAL A 147 -13.47 -8.34 -7.44
CA VAL A 147 -14.60 -8.19 -6.51
C VAL A 147 -15.67 -9.24 -6.83
N LEU A 148 -16.14 -9.30 -8.07
CA LEU A 148 -17.14 -10.29 -8.50
C LEU A 148 -16.66 -11.73 -8.32
N ALA A 149 -15.40 -12.02 -8.66
CA ALA A 149 -14.84 -13.36 -8.48
C ALA A 149 -14.89 -13.80 -7.00
N LEU A 150 -14.64 -12.90 -6.05
CA LEU A 150 -14.75 -13.21 -4.62
C LEU A 150 -16.20 -13.34 -4.16
N GLU A 151 -17.07 -12.42 -4.56
CA GLU A 151 -18.50 -12.46 -4.25
C GLU A 151 -19.11 -13.80 -4.66
N LYS A 152 -18.81 -14.26 -5.88
CA LYS A 152 -19.32 -15.53 -6.40
C LYS A 152 -18.65 -16.73 -5.76
N ARG A 153 -17.32 -16.74 -5.61
CA ARG A 153 -16.58 -17.88 -5.06
C ARG A 153 -16.95 -18.17 -3.61
N PHE A 154 -17.16 -17.13 -2.82
CA PHE A 154 -17.43 -17.26 -1.38
C PHE A 154 -18.88 -16.96 -1.03
N ALA A 155 -19.76 -16.70 -2.00
CA ALA A 155 -21.16 -16.33 -1.75
C ALA A 155 -21.25 -15.19 -0.72
N PHE A 156 -20.50 -14.11 -0.95
CA PHE A 156 -20.60 -12.91 -0.13
C PHE A 156 -21.86 -12.12 -0.52
N PRO A 157 -22.61 -11.56 0.45
CA PRO A 157 -23.66 -10.61 0.16
C PRO A 157 -23.05 -9.40 -0.57
N PRO A 158 -23.43 -9.10 -1.83
CA PRO A 158 -22.71 -8.12 -2.63
C PRO A 158 -22.67 -6.72 -2.00
N ARG A 159 -23.80 -6.21 -1.50
CA ARG A 159 -23.85 -4.88 -0.89
C ARG A 159 -22.97 -4.78 0.35
N GLU A 160 -23.05 -5.75 1.28
CA GLU A 160 -22.22 -5.78 2.48
C GLU A 160 -20.73 -5.84 2.12
N PHE A 161 -20.35 -6.69 1.17
CA PHE A 161 -18.94 -6.84 0.78
C PHE A 161 -18.39 -5.59 0.06
N ARG A 162 -19.18 -4.98 -0.82
CA ARG A 162 -18.80 -3.75 -1.51
C ARG A 162 -18.70 -2.57 -0.55
N LEU A 163 -19.63 -2.45 0.42
CA LEU A 163 -19.55 -1.44 1.47
C LEU A 163 -18.34 -1.65 2.37
N TRP A 164 -18.06 -2.91 2.74
CA TRP A 164 -16.88 -3.27 3.51
C TRP A 164 -15.57 -2.87 2.79
N LEU A 165 -15.49 -3.10 1.48
CA LEU A 165 -14.38 -2.61 0.66
C LEU A 165 -14.33 -1.08 0.60
N ALA A 166 -15.48 -0.42 0.43
CA ALA A 166 -15.54 1.03 0.38
C ALA A 166 -15.10 1.69 1.69
N LEU A 167 -15.52 1.15 2.85
CA LEU A 167 -15.06 1.61 4.16
C LEU A 167 -13.54 1.52 4.29
N HIS A 168 -12.92 0.42 3.84
CA HIS A 168 -11.46 0.29 3.84
C HIS A 168 -10.77 1.40 3.06
N GLU A 169 -11.15 1.55 1.79
CA GLU A 169 -10.48 2.52 0.92
C GLU A 169 -10.77 3.96 1.32
N VAL A 170 -12.00 4.26 1.76
CA VAL A 170 -12.40 5.61 2.19
C VAL A 170 -11.78 5.97 3.53
N THR A 171 -11.55 5.01 4.44
CA THR A 171 -10.82 5.28 5.69
C THR A 171 -9.40 5.75 5.40
N HIS A 172 -8.67 5.06 4.51
CA HIS A 172 -7.35 5.52 4.10
C HIS A 172 -7.40 6.85 3.36
N ARG A 173 -8.38 7.04 2.48
CA ARG A 173 -8.59 8.34 1.83
C ARG A 173 -8.76 9.44 2.88
N ALA A 174 -9.60 9.25 3.89
CA ALA A 174 -9.83 10.22 4.95
C ALA A 174 -8.56 10.48 5.78
N GLN A 175 -7.78 9.46 6.12
CA GLN A 175 -6.49 9.62 6.82
C GLN A 175 -5.52 10.49 6.02
N PHE A 176 -5.39 10.26 4.71
CA PHE A 176 -4.44 11.00 3.88
C PHE A 176 -4.94 12.37 3.41
N THR A 177 -6.25 12.57 3.30
CA THR A 177 -6.84 13.85 2.81
C THR A 177 -7.35 14.74 3.94
N GLY A 178 -7.68 14.18 5.09
CA GLY A 178 -8.20 14.89 6.26
C GLY A 178 -7.10 15.34 7.22
N ILE A 179 -5.92 14.70 7.19
CA ILE A 179 -4.74 15.12 7.96
C ILE A 179 -3.80 15.93 7.05
N PRO A 180 -3.67 17.27 7.24
CA PRO A 180 -3.05 18.15 6.25
C PRO A 180 -1.61 17.79 5.85
N TRP A 181 -0.81 17.28 6.78
CA TRP A 181 0.60 16.98 6.57
C TRP A 181 0.88 15.55 6.09
N MET A 182 -0.13 14.66 6.13
CA MET A 182 0.07 13.21 5.99
C MET A 182 0.63 12.82 4.61
N ARG A 183 0.05 13.38 3.55
CA ARG A 183 0.47 13.14 2.16
C ARG A 183 1.91 13.55 1.91
N ASP A 184 2.25 14.77 2.28
CA ASP A 184 3.58 15.32 2.04
C ASP A 184 4.63 14.56 2.86
N HIS A 185 4.29 14.20 4.10
CA HIS A 185 5.15 13.37 4.92
C HIS A 185 5.39 11.99 4.30
N PHE A 186 4.33 11.28 3.90
CA PHE A 186 4.47 9.97 3.25
C PHE A 186 5.29 10.05 1.96
N ARG A 187 5.03 11.05 1.11
CA ARG A 187 5.82 11.32 -0.10
C ARG A 187 7.29 11.52 0.24
N SER A 188 7.60 12.32 1.26
CA SER A 188 8.99 12.56 1.68
C SER A 188 9.71 11.28 2.13
N LEU A 189 9.01 10.36 2.81
CA LEU A 189 9.57 9.07 3.23
C LEU A 189 9.86 8.16 2.01
N VAL A 190 8.94 8.12 1.05
CA VAL A 190 9.12 7.37 -0.20
C VAL A 190 10.27 7.94 -1.03
N GLU A 191 10.32 9.26 -1.21
CA GLU A 191 11.41 9.94 -1.91
C GLU A 191 12.75 9.73 -1.22
N GLY A 192 12.82 9.84 0.12
CA GLY A 192 14.04 9.58 0.88
C GLY A 192 14.56 8.15 0.70
N THR A 193 13.66 7.18 0.55
CA THR A 193 14.02 5.78 0.27
C THR A 193 14.65 5.64 -1.11
N LEU A 194 14.07 6.30 -2.13
CA LEU A 194 14.49 6.21 -3.54
C LEU A 194 15.73 7.05 -3.87
N GLN A 195 15.86 8.24 -3.30
CA GLN A 195 17.01 9.13 -3.53
C GLN A 195 18.31 8.53 -2.99
N SER A 196 18.21 7.73 -1.93
CA SER A 196 19.34 7.07 -1.29
C SER A 196 19.79 5.79 -2.00
N VAL A 197 19.06 5.33 -3.03
CA VAL A 197 19.50 4.23 -3.89
C VAL A 197 20.75 4.71 -4.64
N ASP A 198 21.90 4.12 -4.31
CA ASP A 198 23.14 4.27 -5.06
C ASP A 198 23.24 3.13 -6.08
N PRO A 199 22.96 3.39 -7.38
CA PRO A 199 23.02 2.37 -8.41
C PRO A 199 24.49 2.15 -8.85
N ASP A 200 25.41 1.96 -7.90
CA ASP A 200 26.81 1.63 -8.20
C ASP A 200 26.90 0.13 -8.52
N PRO A 201 27.25 -0.25 -9.77
CA PRO A 201 27.42 -1.65 -10.15
C PRO A 201 28.41 -2.40 -9.25
N LYS A 202 29.42 -1.72 -8.70
CA LYS A 202 30.40 -2.33 -7.79
C LYS A 202 29.76 -2.74 -6.47
N ARG A 203 28.90 -1.89 -5.89
CA ARG A 203 28.18 -2.22 -4.65
C ARG A 203 27.22 -3.39 -4.84
N LEU A 204 26.57 -3.47 -6.00
CA LEU A 204 25.74 -4.62 -6.36
C LEU A 204 26.57 -5.90 -6.46
N LEU A 205 27.73 -5.85 -7.12
CA LEU A 205 28.69 -6.95 -7.19
C LEU A 205 29.20 -7.38 -5.81
N ASP A 206 29.53 -6.43 -4.94
CA ASP A 206 30.02 -6.70 -3.59
C ASP A 206 28.92 -7.26 -2.67
N ALA A 207 27.67 -6.84 -2.85
CA ALA A 207 26.53 -7.43 -2.16
C ALA A 207 26.25 -8.86 -2.65
N LEU A 208 26.35 -9.11 -3.96
CA LEU A 208 26.25 -10.45 -4.54
C LEU A 208 27.33 -11.39 -3.99
N ARG A 209 28.58 -10.91 -3.89
CA ARG A 209 29.68 -11.67 -3.28
C ARG A 209 29.40 -12.00 -1.81
N ARG A 210 29.00 -11.00 -1.01
CA ARG A 210 28.63 -11.18 0.40
C ARG A 210 27.50 -12.19 0.58
N ALA A 211 26.46 -12.14 -0.26
CA ALA A 211 25.37 -13.10 -0.23
C ALA A 211 25.84 -14.53 -0.53
N VAL A 212 26.76 -14.70 -1.51
CA VAL A 212 27.35 -16.01 -1.83
C VAL A 212 28.22 -16.53 -0.68
N ASP A 213 28.99 -15.67 -0.02
CA ASP A 213 29.86 -16.04 1.09
C ASP A 213 29.06 -16.42 2.35
N GLU A 214 27.97 -15.70 2.66
CA GLU A 214 27.04 -16.06 3.74
C GLU A 214 26.34 -17.40 3.47
N LEU A 215 25.88 -17.65 2.24
CA LEU A 215 25.33 -18.93 1.83
C LEU A 215 26.34 -20.08 2.01
N ARG A 216 27.61 -19.86 1.65
CA ARG A 216 28.70 -20.83 1.88
C ARG A 216 28.98 -21.06 3.36
N ALA A 217 28.76 -20.05 4.20
CA ALA A 217 28.87 -20.15 5.66
C ALA A 217 27.67 -20.85 6.33
N GLY A 218 26.69 -21.33 5.55
CA GLY A 218 25.50 -22.02 6.06
C GLY A 218 24.48 -21.09 6.72
N ARG A 219 24.67 -19.77 6.61
CA ARG A 219 23.69 -18.77 7.01
C ARG A 219 22.88 -18.40 5.79
N ASN A 220 21.57 -18.30 5.94
CA ASN A 220 20.73 -17.84 4.85
C ASN A 220 20.68 -16.31 4.92
N PRO A 221 21.37 -15.59 4.01
CA PRO A 221 21.44 -14.13 4.03
C PRO A 221 20.07 -13.45 3.83
N LEU A 222 19.02 -14.23 3.51
CA LEU A 222 17.66 -13.74 3.30
C LEU A 222 16.78 -13.80 4.56
N ASP A 223 17.23 -14.42 5.66
CA ASP A 223 16.38 -14.65 6.85
C ASP A 223 16.31 -13.45 7.82
N GLU A 224 17.16 -12.42 7.66
CA GLU A 224 17.15 -11.19 8.46
C GLU A 224 16.89 -9.92 7.62
N GLY A 225 15.78 -9.90 6.87
CA GLY A 225 15.30 -8.68 6.19
C GLY A 225 15.48 -8.65 4.66
N GLY A 226 15.73 -9.81 4.04
CA GLY A 226 15.75 -9.97 2.58
C GLY A 226 16.88 -9.23 1.84
N LEU A 227 16.81 -9.23 0.50
CA LEU A 227 17.85 -8.64 -0.36
C LEU A 227 18.02 -7.12 -0.15
N ILE A 228 16.95 -6.44 0.30
CA ILE A 228 17.01 -5.00 0.60
C ILE A 228 17.82 -4.74 1.87
N ALA A 229 17.71 -5.54 2.93
CA ALA A 229 18.52 -5.32 4.14
C ALA A 229 20.03 -5.45 3.87
N LEU A 230 20.43 -6.31 2.92
CA LEU A 230 21.82 -6.46 2.49
C LEU A 230 22.33 -5.31 1.61
N LEU A 231 21.42 -4.58 0.95
CA LEU A 231 21.70 -3.52 -0.01
C LEU A 231 21.44 -2.11 0.53
N ALA A 232 20.59 -1.99 1.55
CA ALA A 232 20.16 -0.71 2.13
C ALA A 232 21.22 -0.15 3.08
N SER A 233 21.48 1.15 2.98
CA SER A 233 22.30 1.86 3.97
C SER A 233 21.57 1.96 5.32
N PRO A 234 22.29 2.21 6.44
CA PRO A 234 21.66 2.45 7.74
C PRO A 234 20.60 3.57 7.70
N GLU A 235 20.85 4.61 6.90
CA GLU A 235 19.92 5.73 6.69
C GLU A 235 18.65 5.26 5.97
N GLN A 236 18.77 4.41 4.95
CA GLN A 236 17.63 3.81 4.25
C GLN A 236 16.81 2.92 5.18
N HIS A 237 17.48 2.12 6.00
CA HIS A 237 16.81 1.27 6.98
C HIS A 237 15.99 2.10 7.99
N ALA A 238 16.52 3.24 8.45
CA ALA A 238 15.79 4.15 9.33
C ALA A 238 14.53 4.74 8.67
N VAL A 239 14.59 5.10 7.39
CA VAL A 239 13.41 5.59 6.64
C VAL A 239 12.38 4.47 6.44
N LEU A 240 12.82 3.25 6.11
CA LEU A 240 11.93 2.10 5.99
C LEU A 240 11.17 1.80 7.29
N LEU A 241 11.84 1.90 8.45
CA LEU A 241 11.19 1.74 9.76
C LEU A 241 10.14 2.82 10.03
N LYS A 242 10.35 4.06 9.57
CA LYS A 242 9.34 5.13 9.67
C LYS A 242 8.12 4.83 8.80
N VAL A 243 8.34 4.38 7.55
CA VAL A 243 7.24 3.95 6.67
C VAL A 243 6.46 2.80 7.32
N GLN A 244 7.16 1.82 7.90
CA GLN A 244 6.51 0.69 8.59
C GLN A 244 5.71 1.14 9.81
N GLY A 245 6.24 2.05 10.64
CA GLY A 245 5.52 2.61 11.78
C GLY A 245 4.26 3.34 11.34
N LEU A 246 4.38 4.26 10.39
CA LEU A 246 3.24 5.00 9.84
C LEU A 246 2.18 4.05 9.26
N MET A 247 2.56 3.12 8.38
CA MET A 247 1.60 2.18 7.79
C MET A 247 0.94 1.30 8.86
N SER A 248 1.69 0.83 9.86
CA SER A 248 1.12 0.01 10.92
C SER A 248 0.10 0.79 11.78
N LEU A 249 0.33 2.07 12.03
CA LEU A 249 -0.66 2.95 12.67
C LEU A 249 -1.92 3.12 11.79
N LEU A 250 -1.73 3.45 10.51
CA LEU A 250 -2.85 3.73 9.59
C LEU A 250 -3.72 2.50 9.36
N GLU A 251 -3.11 1.33 9.21
CA GLU A 251 -3.81 0.05 9.02
C GLU A 251 -4.54 -0.35 10.31
N GLY A 252 -3.90 -0.23 11.48
CA GLY A 252 -4.55 -0.52 12.76
C GLY A 252 -5.73 0.40 13.06
N HIS A 253 -5.57 1.71 12.83
CA HIS A 253 -6.66 2.67 12.91
C HIS A 253 -7.75 2.36 11.88
N GLY A 254 -7.35 1.96 10.68
CA GLY A 254 -8.24 1.57 9.59
C GLY A 254 -9.15 0.42 9.98
N ASP A 255 -8.57 -0.68 10.47
CA ASP A 255 -9.30 -1.88 10.90
C ASP A 255 -10.31 -1.54 12.02
N VAL A 256 -9.87 -0.82 13.07
CA VAL A 256 -10.76 -0.40 14.17
C VAL A 256 -11.90 0.51 13.69
N THR A 257 -11.58 1.47 12.81
CA THR A 257 -12.59 2.38 12.23
C THR A 257 -13.60 1.60 11.41
N MET A 258 -13.15 0.68 10.55
CA MET A 258 -14.02 -0.10 9.69
C MET A 258 -14.99 -0.98 10.49
N ASP A 259 -14.50 -1.62 11.55
CA ASP A 259 -15.32 -2.48 12.38
C ASP A 259 -16.41 -1.67 13.10
N ARG A 260 -16.08 -0.47 13.61
CA ARG A 260 -17.04 0.43 14.28
C ARG A 260 -18.03 1.07 13.29
N ALA A 261 -17.53 1.68 12.22
CA ALA A 261 -18.33 2.34 11.19
C ALA A 261 -19.25 1.35 10.45
N GLY A 262 -18.79 0.11 10.27
CA GLY A 262 -19.51 -0.96 9.57
C GLY A 262 -20.46 -1.79 10.45
N ALA A 263 -20.36 -1.71 11.79
CA ALA A 263 -20.99 -2.65 12.73
C ALA A 263 -22.50 -2.89 12.48
N ALA A 264 -23.26 -1.81 12.23
CA ALA A 264 -24.71 -1.90 12.03
C ALA A 264 -25.12 -2.27 10.59
N ARG A 265 -24.20 -2.16 9.62
CA ARG A 265 -24.48 -2.28 8.18
C ARG A 265 -23.90 -3.53 7.54
N ILE A 266 -22.88 -4.13 8.16
CA ILE A 266 -22.11 -5.25 7.60
C ILE A 266 -22.03 -6.40 8.60
N PRO A 267 -23.13 -7.12 8.87
CA PRO A 267 -23.11 -8.30 9.74
C PRO A 267 -22.09 -9.36 9.31
N SER A 268 -21.75 -9.42 8.01
CA SER A 268 -20.79 -10.36 7.45
C SER A 268 -19.31 -9.90 7.53
N ALA A 269 -18.99 -8.76 8.15
CA ALA A 269 -17.64 -8.18 8.15
C ALA A 269 -16.56 -9.17 8.60
N GLU A 270 -16.75 -9.83 9.75
CA GLU A 270 -15.80 -10.82 10.25
C GLU A 270 -15.55 -11.97 9.26
N ARG A 271 -16.60 -12.39 8.54
CA ARG A 271 -16.50 -13.46 7.54
C ARG A 271 -15.62 -13.00 6.37
N PHE A 272 -15.76 -11.75 5.93
CA PHE A 272 -14.93 -11.18 4.88
C PHE A 272 -13.46 -11.12 5.31
N SER A 273 -13.21 -10.57 6.51
CA SER A 273 -11.87 -10.43 7.09
C SER A 273 -11.16 -11.79 7.21
N ARG A 274 -11.84 -12.82 7.73
CA ARG A 274 -11.28 -14.19 7.84
C ARG A 274 -10.90 -14.76 6.48
N VAL A 275 -11.81 -14.75 5.51
CA VAL A 275 -11.56 -15.32 4.17
C VAL A 275 -10.42 -14.59 3.45
N LEU A 276 -10.36 -13.26 3.55
CA LEU A 276 -9.30 -12.48 2.92
C LEU A 276 -7.95 -12.70 3.61
N ARG A 277 -7.93 -12.82 4.95
CA ARG A 277 -6.74 -13.18 5.73
C ARG A 277 -6.22 -14.56 5.31
N ASP A 278 -7.08 -15.56 5.19
CA ASP A 278 -6.70 -16.92 4.77
C ASP A 278 -6.20 -16.97 3.32
N ARG A 279 -6.84 -16.23 2.40
CA ARG A 279 -6.39 -16.15 1.01
C ARG A 279 -4.98 -15.56 0.89
N ARG A 280 -4.67 -14.56 1.70
CA ARG A 280 -3.33 -13.94 1.77
C ARG A 280 -2.31 -14.94 2.32
N ASN A 281 -2.67 -15.72 3.33
CA ASN A 281 -1.80 -16.74 3.96
C ASN A 281 -1.56 -17.99 3.10
N ASN A 282 -2.52 -18.39 2.26
CA ASN A 282 -2.46 -19.63 1.47
C ASN A 282 -1.78 -19.49 0.10
N THR A 283 -1.21 -18.33 -0.27
CA THR A 283 -0.63 -18.10 -1.62
C THR A 283 0.91 -18.16 -1.70
N ASN A 284 1.51 -19.00 -0.85
CA ASN A 284 2.93 -19.09 -0.48
C ASN A 284 3.97 -19.46 -1.57
N GLY A 285 3.71 -19.37 -2.87
CA GLY A 285 4.72 -19.65 -3.91
C GLY A 285 5.54 -18.43 -4.31
N VAL A 286 4.88 -17.49 -5.01
CA VAL A 286 5.50 -16.34 -5.68
C VAL A 286 5.38 -15.04 -4.86
N ALA A 287 4.37 -14.92 -3.98
CA ALA A 287 4.25 -13.79 -3.06
C ALA A 287 5.45 -13.66 -2.11
N ARG A 288 6.04 -14.79 -1.70
CA ARG A 288 7.28 -14.85 -0.91
C ARG A 288 8.49 -14.30 -1.67
N LEU A 289 8.52 -14.40 -3.00
CA LEU A 289 9.62 -13.87 -3.81
C LEU A 289 9.62 -12.34 -3.83
N VAL A 290 8.45 -11.72 -4.01
CA VAL A 290 8.29 -10.25 -3.96
C VAL A 290 8.54 -9.73 -2.54
N GLN A 291 8.04 -10.42 -1.51
CA GLN A 291 8.29 -10.07 -0.10
C GLN A 291 9.78 -10.11 0.25
N LYS A 292 10.52 -11.13 -0.23
CA LYS A 292 11.97 -11.27 -0.05
C LYS A 292 12.79 -10.27 -0.86
N LEU A 293 12.30 -9.86 -2.04
CA LEU A 293 12.95 -8.87 -2.90
C LEU A 293 12.82 -7.43 -2.39
N VAL A 294 11.78 -7.11 -1.61
CA VAL A 294 11.57 -5.77 -1.05
C VAL A 294 11.98 -5.68 0.43
N GLY A 295 12.44 -6.78 1.05
CA GLY A 295 12.74 -6.81 2.49
C GLY A 295 11.52 -6.53 3.38
N LEU A 296 10.32 -6.60 2.80
CA LEU A 296 9.03 -6.40 3.47
C LEU A 296 8.58 -7.69 4.17
N GLU A 297 9.49 -8.30 4.93
CA GLU A 297 9.21 -9.49 5.71
C GLU A 297 8.57 -9.09 7.05
N ALA A 298 7.39 -8.45 7.00
CA ALA A 298 6.61 -8.16 8.23
C ALA A 298 5.13 -7.83 8.02
N LYS A 299 4.53 -8.04 6.85
CA LYS A 299 3.17 -7.53 6.59
C LYS A 299 2.05 -8.23 7.37
N LEU A 300 2.28 -9.34 8.08
CA LEU A 300 1.21 -10.02 8.85
C LEU A 300 1.22 -9.66 10.34
N LYS A 301 2.39 -9.49 10.96
CA LYS A 301 2.47 -9.08 12.37
C LYS A 301 2.06 -7.62 12.54
N GLN A 302 2.23 -6.76 11.53
CA GLN A 302 1.98 -5.32 11.62
C GLN A 302 0.50 -4.96 11.84
N TYR A 303 -0.46 -5.67 11.23
CA TYR A 303 -1.90 -5.38 11.43
C TYR A 303 -2.34 -5.65 12.86
N GLU A 304 -2.06 -6.86 13.37
CA GLU A 304 -2.38 -7.21 14.77
C GLU A 304 -1.65 -6.31 15.77
N MET A 305 -0.43 -5.85 15.44
CA MET A 305 0.30 -4.90 16.29
C MET A 305 -0.33 -3.50 16.25
N GLY A 306 -0.77 -3.03 15.08
CA GLY A 306 -1.43 -1.75 14.90
C GLY A 306 -2.77 -1.68 15.64
N GLU A 307 -3.64 -2.67 15.42
CA GLU A 307 -4.94 -2.78 16.11
C GLU A 307 -4.75 -2.77 17.63
N ARG A 308 -3.86 -3.62 18.16
CA ARG A 308 -3.52 -3.65 19.59
C ARG A 308 -2.97 -2.33 20.11
N PHE A 309 -2.19 -1.62 19.30
CA PHE A 309 -1.70 -0.30 19.65
C PHE A 309 -2.86 0.70 19.80
N ILE A 310 -3.78 0.73 18.84
CA ILE A 310 -4.98 1.60 18.90
C ILE A 310 -5.82 1.28 20.13
N GLU A 311 -6.13 0.00 20.35
CA GLU A 311 -6.91 -0.46 21.51
C GLU A 311 -6.25 -0.07 22.84
N ALA A 312 -4.93 -0.25 22.96
CA ALA A 312 -4.19 0.11 24.18
C ALA A 312 -4.21 1.61 24.44
N VAL A 313 -4.00 2.42 23.40
CA VAL A 313 -4.00 3.89 23.48
C VAL A 313 -5.37 4.41 23.88
N GLU A 314 -6.44 3.90 23.25
CA GLU A 314 -7.81 4.31 23.58
C GLU A 314 -8.24 3.82 24.96
N ALA A 315 -7.80 2.64 25.41
CA ALA A 315 -8.09 2.15 26.76
C ALA A 315 -7.47 3.04 27.85
N ASP A 316 -6.31 3.65 27.59
CA ASP A 316 -5.60 4.50 28.55
C ASP A 316 -6.05 5.98 28.51
N GLY A 317 -6.31 6.53 27.32
CA GLY A 317 -6.56 7.96 27.14
C GLY A 317 -7.72 8.33 26.22
N GLY A 318 -8.50 7.34 25.78
CA GLY A 318 -9.59 7.53 24.82
C GLY A 318 -9.13 8.02 23.45
N THR A 319 -10.09 8.43 22.63
CA THR A 319 -9.84 8.97 21.29
C THR A 319 -8.97 10.23 21.33
N ALA A 320 -9.10 11.06 22.37
CA ALA A 320 -8.31 12.28 22.54
C ALA A 320 -6.79 12.04 22.65
N LEU A 321 -6.38 10.90 23.21
CA LEU A 321 -4.97 10.51 23.23
C LEU A 321 -4.51 10.03 21.85
N LEU A 322 -5.33 9.24 21.15
CA LEU A 322 -5.04 8.81 19.78
C LEU A 322 -4.92 9.99 18.81
N GLU A 323 -5.78 11.01 18.95
CA GLU A 323 -5.75 12.25 18.15
C GLU A 323 -4.40 12.97 18.21
N GLN A 324 -3.60 12.77 19.27
CA GLN A 324 -2.26 13.34 19.34
C GLN A 324 -1.37 12.86 18.19
N ALA A 325 -1.54 11.62 17.71
CA ALA A 325 -0.80 11.06 16.59
C ALA A 325 -0.99 11.87 15.29
N TRP A 326 -2.11 12.59 15.16
CA TRP A 326 -2.47 13.36 13.96
C TRP A 326 -1.96 14.80 13.99
N ARG A 327 -1.32 15.25 15.07
CA ARG A 327 -0.81 16.63 15.21
C ARG A 327 0.35 16.95 14.28
N GLY A 328 1.23 15.99 14.03
CA GLY A 328 2.42 16.18 13.20
C GLY A 328 3.25 14.91 13.08
N PRO A 329 4.19 14.85 12.12
CA PRO A 329 5.07 13.68 11.93
C PRO A 329 5.84 13.24 13.18
N GLU A 330 6.18 14.16 14.07
CA GLU A 330 6.89 13.90 15.32
C GLU A 330 6.03 13.17 16.38
N TRP A 331 4.71 13.19 16.23
CA TRP A 331 3.77 12.51 17.11
C TRP A 331 3.47 11.07 16.67
N LEU A 332 3.86 10.70 15.44
CA LEU A 332 3.71 9.34 14.96
C LEU A 332 4.47 8.34 15.86
N PRO A 333 3.91 7.15 16.11
CA PRO A 333 4.61 6.10 16.79
C PRO A 333 5.68 5.51 15.86
N THR A 334 6.84 5.23 16.44
CA THR A 334 7.84 4.37 15.81
C THR A 334 7.36 2.92 15.80
N LEU A 335 7.97 2.07 14.98
CA LEU A 335 7.64 0.65 14.97
C LEU A 335 7.89 -0.03 16.34
N ALA A 336 8.87 0.45 17.12
CA ALA A 336 9.12 -0.05 18.48
C ALA A 336 7.98 0.35 19.43
N GLU A 337 7.53 1.60 19.34
CA GLU A 337 6.40 2.13 20.10
C GLU A 337 5.07 1.46 19.75
N ILE A 338 4.86 1.03 18.51
CA ILE A 338 3.68 0.22 18.17
C ILE A 338 3.71 -1.14 18.88
N ARG A 339 4.89 -1.72 19.08
CA ARG A 339 5.05 -2.98 19.83
C ARG A 339 4.88 -2.78 21.34
N GLU A 340 5.20 -1.59 21.83
CA GLU A 340 5.16 -1.22 23.23
C GLU A 340 4.39 0.11 23.40
N PRO A 341 3.03 0.07 23.33
CA PRO A 341 2.20 1.29 23.30
C PRO A 341 2.47 2.25 24.48
N ASP A 342 2.81 1.71 25.66
CA ASP A 342 3.13 2.49 26.86
C ASP A 342 4.27 3.49 26.63
N VAL A 343 5.27 3.13 25.81
CA VAL A 343 6.41 4.00 25.50
C VAL A 343 5.94 5.23 24.71
N TRP A 344 5.05 5.03 23.74
CA TRP A 344 4.47 6.13 22.97
C TRP A 344 3.62 7.03 23.85
N MET A 345 2.74 6.45 24.66
CA MET A 345 1.85 7.20 25.54
C MET A 345 2.63 8.05 26.54
N ALA A 346 3.71 7.51 27.13
CA ALA A 346 4.59 8.25 28.01
C ALA A 346 5.23 9.45 27.29
N ARG A 347 5.79 9.24 26.10
CA ARG A 347 6.41 10.30 25.28
C ARG A 347 5.41 11.40 24.92
N VAL A 348 4.21 11.03 24.48
CA VAL A 348 3.16 11.98 24.08
C VAL A 348 2.68 12.80 25.28
N ARG A 349 2.49 12.18 26.44
CA ARG A 349 2.09 12.87 27.68
C ARG A 349 3.16 13.83 28.20
N GLU A 350 4.44 13.50 28.04
CA GLU A 350 5.56 14.40 28.38
C GLU A 350 5.60 15.62 27.44
N ALA A 351 5.39 15.40 26.14
CA ALA A 351 5.42 16.45 25.12
C ALA A 351 4.16 17.34 25.13
N ALA A 352 3.02 16.83 25.60
CA ALA A 352 1.76 17.55 25.74
C ALA A 352 1.36 17.64 27.22
N PRO A 353 1.99 18.52 28.02
CA PRO A 353 1.60 18.70 29.42
C PRO A 353 0.12 19.11 29.45
N ALA A 354 -0.66 18.40 30.28
CA ALA A 354 -2.09 18.63 30.44
C ALA A 354 -2.35 20.13 30.60
N ALA A 355 -3.25 20.68 29.78
CA ALA A 355 -3.80 22.01 30.01
C ALA A 355 -4.39 22.02 31.42
N ARG A 356 -3.74 22.74 32.33
CA ARG A 356 -4.16 22.86 33.73
C ARG A 356 -5.44 23.67 33.86
#